data_AF-A0A6J4BXP8-F1
#
_entry.id   AF-A0A6J4BXP8-F1
#
_cell.length_a   1.000
_cell.length_b   1.000
_cell.length_c   1.000
_cell.angle_alpha   90.00
_cell.angle_beta   90.00
_cell.angle_gamma   90.00
#
_symmetry.space_group_name_H-M   'P 1'
#
loop_
_entity.id
_entity.type
_entity.pdbx_description
1 polymer ?
#
loop_
_entity_poly.entity_id
_entity_poly.type
_entity_poly.pdbx_seq_one_letter_code
_entity_poly.pdbx_strand_id
1 'polypeptide(L)'
;MSSQPPSLIELVENERRDNGLTQAEVADACNLTQGHYSKLARAAHRPSRRVTEALTSWLDARGKPSTRDRESVRIASLIASIQKDCVELVRLVGHRRDPSRR
;
A
#
# COMPACT_ATOMS: atom_id res chain seq x y z
N MET A 1 -4.69 24.54 -6.15
CA MET A 1 -3.69 23.86 -5.29
C MET A 1 -3.92 22.36 -5.44
N SER A 2 -3.12 21.67 -6.24
CA SER A 2 -3.24 20.22 -6.41
C SER A 2 -2.72 19.54 -5.15
N SER A 3 -3.62 19.20 -4.23
CA SER A 3 -3.26 18.37 -3.07
C SER A 3 -3.13 16.94 -3.57
N GLN A 4 -1.91 16.40 -3.61
CA GLN A 4 -1.74 14.97 -3.85
C GLN A 4 -2.47 14.19 -2.74
N PRO A 5 -3.14 13.07 -3.08
CA PRO A 5 -3.76 12.23 -2.06
C PRO A 5 -2.69 11.71 -1.08
N PRO A 6 -3.00 11.61 0.21
CA PRO A 6 -2.06 11.11 1.21
C PRO A 6 -1.64 9.68 0.87
N SER A 7 -0.36 9.41 1.03
CA SER A 7 0.21 8.08 0.89
C SER A 7 -0.31 7.13 1.98
N LEU A 8 -0.24 5.82 1.72
CA LEU A 8 -0.63 4.80 2.70
C LEU A 8 0.13 4.96 4.04
N ILE A 9 1.41 5.31 3.99
CA ILE A 9 2.21 5.52 5.20
C ILE A 9 1.72 6.74 5.98
N GLU A 10 1.32 7.82 5.30
CA GLU A 10 0.76 8.99 5.98
C GLU A 10 -0.58 8.65 6.65
N LEU A 11 -1.43 7.83 6.01
CA LEU A 11 -2.67 7.34 6.63
C LEU A 11 -2.40 6.51 7.88
N VAL A 12 -1.47 5.57 7.82
CA VAL A 12 -1.07 4.75 8.98
C VAL A 12 -0.47 5.63 10.09
N GLU A 13 0.39 6.58 9.76
CA GLU A 13 1.01 7.47 10.75
C GLU A 13 0.00 8.43 11.39
N ASN A 14 -1.03 8.86 10.67
CA ASN A 14 -2.14 9.61 11.23
C ASN A 14 -2.92 8.74 12.22
N GLU A 15 -3.39 7.56 11.80
CA GLU A 15 -4.11 6.62 12.67
C GLU A 15 -3.29 6.26 13.92
N ARG A 16 -1.98 6.04 13.76
CA ARG A 16 -1.05 5.78 14.86
C ARG A 16 -1.03 6.94 15.86
N ARG A 17 -0.91 8.17 15.38
CA ARG A 17 -0.87 9.37 16.23
C ARG A 17 -2.20 9.62 16.92
N ASP A 18 -3.31 9.49 16.20
CA ASP A 18 -4.66 9.74 16.71
C ASP A 18 -5.05 8.76 17.82
N ASN A 19 -4.50 7.54 17.79
CA ASN A 19 -4.69 6.52 18.81
C ASN A 19 -3.54 6.44 19.84
N GLY A 20 -2.58 7.37 19.81
CA GLY A 20 -1.49 7.43 20.79
C GLY A 20 -0.53 6.24 20.78
N LEU A 21 -0.43 5.52 19.65
CA LEU A 21 0.39 4.32 19.53
C LEU A 21 1.85 4.64 19.23
N THR A 22 2.75 3.81 19.72
CA THR A 22 4.16 3.82 19.36
C THR A 22 4.41 3.19 17.99
N GLN A 23 5.54 3.52 17.36
CA GLN A 23 5.95 2.88 16.10
C GLN A 23 6.20 1.38 16.27
N ALA A 24 6.64 0.95 17.45
CA ALA A 24 6.89 -0.47 17.75
C ALA A 24 5.57 -1.26 17.73
N GLU A 25 4.52 -0.74 18.34
CA GLU A 25 3.20 -1.39 18.36
C GLU A 25 2.60 -1.56 16.96
N VAL A 26 2.76 -0.57 16.08
CA VAL A 26 2.30 -0.69 14.69
C VAL A 26 3.16 -1.68 13.90
N ALA A 27 4.47 -1.63 14.11
CA ALA A 27 5.40 -2.56 13.47
C ALA A 27 5.06 -4.02 13.84
N ASP A 28 4.88 -4.30 15.12
CA ASP A 28 4.52 -5.62 15.63
C ASP A 28 3.17 -6.08 15.07
N ALA A 29 2.15 -5.21 15.08
CA ALA A 29 0.84 -5.53 14.54
C ALA A 29 0.84 -5.78 13.02
N CYS A 30 1.80 -5.22 12.29
CA CYS A 30 2.00 -5.45 10.86
C CYS A 30 3.02 -6.56 10.56
N ASN A 31 3.54 -7.24 11.59
CA ASN A 31 4.62 -8.24 11.47
C ASN A 31 5.86 -7.68 10.76
N LEU A 32 6.25 -6.46 11.14
CA LEU A 32 7.43 -5.74 10.68
C LEU A 32 8.38 -5.52 11.86
N THR A 33 9.67 -5.39 11.58
CA THR A 33 10.59 -4.90 12.61
C THR A 33 10.39 -3.38 12.79
N GLN A 34 10.56 -2.88 14.02
CA GLN A 34 10.45 -1.45 14.31
C GLN A 34 11.41 -0.60 13.45
N GLY A 35 12.62 -1.09 13.15
CA GLY A 35 13.55 -0.43 12.24
C GLY A 35 13.08 -0.39 10.78
N HIS A 36 12.39 -1.42 10.30
CA HIS A 36 11.77 -1.42 8.97
C HIS A 36 10.61 -0.43 8.91
N TYR A 37 9.73 -0.45 9.91
CA TYR A 37 8.63 0.52 10.01
C TYR A 37 9.14 1.96 10.08
N SER A 38 10.16 2.23 10.90
CA SER A 38 10.76 3.57 11.01
C SER A 38 11.33 4.06 9.68
N LYS A 39 11.93 3.18 8.87
CA LYS A 39 12.38 3.51 7.51
C LYS A 39 11.22 3.86 6.58
N LEU A 40 10.14 3.09 6.62
CA LEU A 40 8.94 3.36 5.82
C LEU A 40 8.32 4.70 6.21
N ALA A 41 8.21 4.99 7.50
CA ALA A 41 7.68 6.25 8.01
C ALA A 41 8.53 7.47 7.63
N ARG A 42 9.86 7.29 7.51
CA ARG A 42 10.81 8.37 7.20
C ARG A 42 11.04 8.60 5.71
N ALA A 43 10.71 7.65 4.87
CA ALA A 43 11.19 7.65 3.50
C ALA A 43 10.05 7.63 2.49
N ALA A 44 10.23 8.37 1.41
CA ALA A 44 9.26 8.50 0.32
C ALA A 44 9.25 7.29 -0.64
N HIS A 45 9.86 6.16 -0.28
CA HIS A 45 9.88 4.97 -1.15
C HIS A 45 8.63 4.12 -0.96
N ARG A 46 8.10 3.61 -2.08
CA ARG A 46 6.91 2.77 -2.11
C ARG A 46 7.17 1.47 -1.32
N PRO A 47 6.31 1.10 -0.34
CA PRO A 47 6.47 -0.15 0.39
C PRO A 47 6.39 -1.36 -0.55
N SER A 48 7.03 -2.47 -0.16
CA SER A 48 6.83 -3.74 -0.86
C SER A 48 5.37 -4.19 -0.76
N ARG A 49 4.91 -5.01 -1.70
CA ARG A 49 3.52 -5.51 -1.73
C ARG A 49 3.06 -6.13 -0.39
N ARG A 50 3.89 -6.99 0.21
CA ARG A 50 3.58 -7.64 1.48
C ARG A 50 3.39 -6.63 2.61
N VAL A 51 4.21 -5.58 2.62
CA VAL A 51 4.13 -4.49 3.60
C VAL A 51 2.86 -3.66 3.36
N THR A 52 2.55 -3.34 2.11
CA THR A 52 1.29 -2.67 1.74
C THR A 52 0.08 -3.46 2.23
N GLU A 53 0.01 -4.76 1.96
CA GLU A 53 -1.08 -5.62 2.40
C GLU A 53 -1.22 -5.64 3.94
N ALA A 54 -0.11 -5.75 4.67
CA ALA A 54 -0.10 -5.73 6.13
C ALA A 54 -0.60 -4.39 6.71
N LEU A 55 -0.10 -3.28 6.19
CA LEU A 55 -0.50 -1.93 6.63
C LEU A 55 -1.96 -1.62 6.29
N THR A 56 -2.43 -2.03 5.11
CA THR A 56 -3.84 -1.90 4.72
C THR A 56 -4.73 -2.76 5.63
N SER A 57 -4.36 -4.02 5.87
CA SER A 57 -5.13 -4.89 6.78
C SER A 57 -5.17 -4.33 8.21
N TRP A 58 -4.09 -3.71 8.67
CA TRP A 58 -4.03 -3.09 9.99
C TRP A 58 -4.96 -1.88 10.09
N LEU A 59 -5.00 -1.03 9.05
CA LEU A 59 -5.97 0.08 8.97
C LEU A 59 -7.41 -0.42 8.91
N ASP A 60 -7.70 -1.40 8.05
CA ASP A 60 -9.03 -1.98 7.89
C ASP A 60 -9.55 -2.62 9.19
N ALA A 61 -8.65 -3.23 9.97
CA ALA A 61 -8.97 -3.82 11.27
C ALA A 61 -9.26 -2.77 12.36
N ARG A 62 -8.65 -1.58 12.26
CA ARG A 62 -8.74 -0.52 13.28
C ARG A 62 -9.84 0.50 13.03
N GLY A 63 -10.29 0.66 11.79
CA GLY A 63 -11.36 1.59 11.48
C GLY A 63 -12.32 1.02 10.45
N LYS A 64 -13.62 1.02 10.77
CA LYS A 64 -14.64 1.46 9.81
C LYS A 64 -14.29 2.91 9.47
N PRO A 65 -13.63 3.23 8.35
CA PRO A 65 -13.25 4.60 8.07
C PRO A 65 -14.52 5.38 7.71
N SER A 66 -14.48 6.70 7.89
CA SER A 66 -15.46 7.61 7.30
C SER A 66 -15.60 7.29 5.79
N THR A 67 -16.81 7.36 5.25
CA THR A 67 -17.16 6.83 3.92
C THR A 67 -16.25 7.37 2.80
N ARG A 68 -15.68 8.57 2.98
CA ARG A 68 -14.79 9.26 2.04
C ARG A 68 -13.38 8.66 1.99
N ASP A 69 -12.89 8.16 3.12
CA ASP A 69 -11.56 7.54 3.22
C ASP A 69 -11.57 6.12 2.64
N ARG A 70 -12.70 5.39 2.79
CA ARG A 70 -12.89 4.07 2.15
C ARG A 70 -12.83 4.14 0.64
N GLU A 71 -13.45 5.16 0.05
CA GLU A 71 -13.47 5.34 -1.40
C GLU A 71 -12.06 5.61 -1.93
N SER A 72 -11.29 6.44 -1.23
CA SER A 72 -9.91 6.77 -1.59
C SER A 72 -8.98 5.55 -1.51
N VAL A 73 -9.10 4.75 -0.45
CA VAL A 73 -8.34 3.48 -0.29
C VAL A 73 -8.75 2.46 -1.35
N ARG A 74 -10.06 2.35 -1.64
CA ARG A 74 -10.57 1.45 -2.69
C ARG A 74 -10.07 1.85 -4.07
N ILE A 75 -10.07 3.14 -4.39
CA ILE A 75 -9.51 3.67 -5.65
C ILE A 75 -8.02 3.33 -5.75
N ALA A 76 -7.24 3.53 -4.68
CA ALA A 76 -5.82 3.20 -4.67
C ALA A 76 -5.56 1.69 -4.91
N SER A 77 -6.37 0.82 -4.30
CA SER A 77 -6.32 -0.63 -4.50
C SER A 77 -6.69 -1.04 -5.94
N LEU A 78 -7.71 -0.41 -6.52
CA LEU A 78 -8.11 -0.62 -7.90
C LEU A 78 -7.02 -0.18 -8.88
N ILE A 79 -6.40 0.99 -8.66
CA ILE A 79 -5.29 1.47 -9.50
C ILE A 79 -4.11 0.49 -9.44
N ALA A 80 -3.76 -0.02 -8.26
CA ALA A 80 -2.70 -1.01 -8.11
C ALA A 80 -3.02 -2.33 -8.85
N SER A 81 -4.29 -2.76 -8.80
CA SER A 81 -4.76 -3.95 -9.52
C SER A 81 -4.71 -3.75 -11.04
N ILE A 82 -5.19 -2.61 -11.54
CA ILE A 82 -5.12 -2.25 -12.96
C ILE A 82 -3.66 -2.21 -13.43
N GLN A 83 -2.76 -1.59 -12.65
CA GLN A 83 -1.33 -1.54 -12.97
C GLN A 83 -0.74 -2.96 -13.08
N LYS A 84 -1.11 -3.86 -12.18
CA LYS A 84 -0.69 -5.27 -12.21
C LYS A 84 -1.24 -5.96 -13.47
N ASP A 85 -2.53 -5.82 -13.75
CA ASP A 85 -3.18 -6.47 -14.88
C ASP A 85 -2.60 -5.97 -16.21
N CYS A 86 -2.28 -4.67 -16.32
CA CYS A 86 -1.57 -4.12 -17.48
C CYS A 86 -0.18 -4.75 -17.68
N VAL A 87 0.61 -4.92 -16.61
CA VAL A 87 1.92 -5.57 -16.68
C VAL A 87 1.79 -7.03 -17.10
N GLU A 88 0.78 -7.74 -16.59
CA GLU A 88 0.52 -9.14 -16.92
C GLU A 88 0.07 -9.30 -18.37
N LEU A 89 -0.81 -8.44 -18.86
CA LEU A 89 -1.22 -8.39 -20.26
C LEU A 89 -0.02 -8.12 -21.19
N VAL A 90 0.85 -7.18 -20.84
CA VAL A 90 2.08 -6.90 -21.62
C VAL A 90 2.97 -8.14 -21.70
N ARG A 91 3.14 -8.88 -20.60
CA ARG A 91 3.90 -10.14 -20.60
C ARG A 91 3.27 -11.19 -21.51
N LEU A 92 1.95 -11.37 -21.43
CA LEU A 92 1.22 -12.35 -22.24
C LEU A 92 1.27 -12.02 -23.74
N VAL A 93 1.12 -10.74 -24.10
CA VAL A 93 1.26 -10.26 -25.49
C VAL A 93 2.71 -10.40 -25.96
N GLY A 94 3.69 -10.15 -25.10
CA GLY A 94 5.11 -10.38 -25.37
C GLY A 94 5.42 -11.85 -25.65
N HIS A 95 4.81 -12.78 -24.92
CA HIS A 95 4.96 -14.23 -25.16
C HIS A 95 4.27 -14.69 -26.45
N ARG A 96 3.13 -14.08 -26.83
CA ARG A 96 2.47 -14.36 -28.13
C ARG A 96 3.25 -13.81 -29.34
N ARG A 97 4.18 -12.88 -29.13
CA ARG A 97 5.05 -12.34 -30.18
C ARG A 97 6.33 -13.16 -30.43
N ASP A 98 6.51 -14.30 -29.77
CA ASP A 98 7.56 -15.27 -30.13
C ASP A 98 6.95 -16.53 -30.77
N PRO A 99 6.67 -16.51 -32.09
CA PRO A 99 6.29 -17.71 -32.82
C PRO A 99 7.48 -18.53 -33.37
N SER A 100 8.75 -18.09 -33.27
CA SER A 100 9.90 -18.77 -33.92
C SER A 100 11.24 -18.27 -33.35
N ARG A 101 12.18 -19.00 -32.74
CA ARG A 101 12.42 -20.44 -32.50
C ARG A 101 11.91 -21.42 -33.57
N ARG A 102 12.15 -21.09 -34.84
CA ARG A 102 12.38 -22.04 -35.96
C ARG A 102 13.25 -21.34 -37.00
#